data_AF-A0A962WYX1-F1
#
_entry.id   AF-A0A962WYX1-F1
#
_cell.length_a   1.000
_cell.length_b   1.000
_cell.length_c   1.000
_cell.angle_alpha   90.00
_cell.angle_beta   90.00
_cell.angle_gamma   90.00
#
_symmetry.space_group_name_H-M   'P 1'
#
loop_
_entity.id
_entity.type
_entity.pdbx_description
1 polymer ?
#
loop_
_entity_poly.entity_id
_entity_poly.type
_entity_poly.pdbx_seq_one_letter_code
_entity_poly.pdbx_strand_id
1 'polypeptide(L)'
;TSVIPDVEDRLLGCLMQNYSESTGLDFDSNSITVDMTEYHAFKRVASQTPAAIIEVGFLGGDAGIIVRQPDLPARGIANGIVCFLEEQTQ
;
A
#
# COMPACT_ATOMS: atom_id res chain seq x y z
N THR A 1 7.50 7.86 15.52
CA THR A 1 6.55 6.79 15.87
C THR A 1 5.14 7.28 15.66
N SER A 2 4.31 6.51 14.95
CA SER A 2 2.90 6.88 14.72
C SER A 2 2.08 6.89 16.01
N VAL A 3 1.01 7.68 16.02
CA VAL A 3 0.03 7.75 17.11
C VAL A 3 -1.20 6.87 16.87
N ILE A 4 -1.30 6.24 15.69
CA ILE A 4 -2.40 5.35 15.28
C ILE A 4 -1.88 4.06 14.61
N PRO A 5 -0.90 3.33 15.21
CA PRO A 5 -0.25 2.19 14.56
C PRO A 5 -1.22 1.08 14.14
N ASP A 6 -2.22 0.76 14.97
CA ASP A 6 -3.21 -0.28 14.64
C ASP A 6 -4.05 0.05 13.39
N VAL A 7 -4.30 1.35 13.15
CA VAL A 7 -5.04 1.82 11.98
C VAL A 7 -4.17 1.78 10.72
N GLU A 8 -2.89 2.14 10.86
CA GLU A 8 -1.90 2.03 9.79
C GLU A 8 -1.65 0.57 9.39
N ASP A 9 -1.49 -0.34 10.35
CA ASP A 9 -1.30 -1.76 10.12
C ASP A 9 -2.49 -2.37 9.36
N ARG A 10 -3.72 -1.97 9.69
CA ARG A 10 -4.92 -2.32 8.92
C ARG A 10 -4.88 -1.81 7.48
N LEU A 11 -4.52 -0.54 7.29
CA LEU A 11 -4.40 0.04 5.95
C LEU A 11 -3.38 -0.76 5.11
N LEU A 12 -2.21 -1.03 5.68
CA LEU A 12 -1.16 -1.81 5.03
C LEU A 12 -1.64 -3.24 4.71
N GLY A 13 -2.31 -3.91 5.64
CA GLY A 13 -2.87 -5.24 5.44
C GLY A 13 -3.86 -5.31 4.27
N CYS A 14 -4.85 -4.41 4.23
CA CYS A 14 -5.81 -4.34 3.12
C CYS A 14 -5.11 -4.05 1.78
N LEU A 15 -4.16 -3.12 1.74
CA LEU A 15 -3.41 -2.78 0.52
C LEU A 15 -2.58 -3.98 0.03
N MET A 16 -1.81 -4.61 0.91
CA MET A 16 -0.95 -5.75 0.58
C MET A 16 -1.76 -6.93 0.04
N GLN A 17 -2.84 -7.31 0.74
CA GLN A 17 -3.70 -8.41 0.31
C GLN A 17 -4.30 -8.16 -1.07
N ASN A 18 -4.98 -7.02 -1.25
CA ASN A 18 -5.71 -6.74 -2.50
C ASN A 18 -4.77 -6.50 -3.67
N TYR A 19 -3.59 -5.92 -3.44
CA TYR A 19 -2.59 -5.75 -4.49
C TYR A 19 -2.05 -7.11 -4.97
N SER A 20 -1.73 -8.00 -4.04
CA SER A 20 -1.24 -9.34 -4.36
C SER A 20 -2.30 -10.18 -5.08
N GLU A 21 -3.55 -10.16 -4.60
CA GLU A 21 -4.66 -10.87 -5.26
C GLU A 21 -4.93 -10.37 -6.70
N SER A 22 -4.80 -9.06 -6.95
CA SER A 22 -5.07 -8.48 -8.26
C SER A 22 -3.93 -8.66 -9.27
N THR A 23 -2.68 -8.66 -8.80
CA THR A 23 -1.48 -8.66 -9.68
C THR A 23 -0.75 -9.99 -9.72
N GLY A 24 -0.93 -10.84 -8.70
CA GLY A 24 -0.13 -12.04 -8.49
C GLY A 24 1.30 -11.76 -8.01
N LEU A 25 1.63 -10.52 -7.66
CA LEU A 25 2.94 -10.15 -7.11
C LEU A 25 2.94 -10.35 -5.59
N ASP A 26 4.00 -10.96 -5.08
CA ASP A 26 4.21 -11.13 -3.64
C ASP A 26 4.76 -9.85 -3.01
N PHE A 27 4.47 -9.65 -1.72
CA PHE A 27 5.08 -8.58 -0.94
C PHE A 27 6.53 -8.91 -0.59
N ASP A 28 7.47 -8.04 -0.94
CA ASP A 28 8.86 -8.15 -0.53
C ASP A 28 9.16 -7.28 0.69
N SER A 29 9.20 -7.89 1.87
CA SER A 29 9.52 -7.18 3.11
C SER A 29 10.95 -6.64 3.15
N ASN A 30 11.84 -7.14 2.29
CA ASN A 30 13.26 -6.73 2.29
C ASN A 30 13.48 -5.40 1.57
N SER A 31 12.50 -4.88 0.82
CA SER A 31 12.61 -3.58 0.16
C SER A 31 12.30 -2.41 1.08
N ILE A 32 11.74 -2.66 2.28
CA ILE A 32 11.38 -1.61 3.23
C ILE A 32 12.63 -0.98 3.85
N THR A 33 12.81 0.32 3.62
CA THR A 33 13.92 1.10 4.17
C THR A 33 13.46 2.05 5.28
N VAL A 34 14.39 2.52 6.11
CA VAL A 34 14.06 3.52 7.16
C VAL A 34 13.57 4.84 6.55
N ASP A 35 14.03 5.18 5.35
CA ASP A 35 13.62 6.39 4.64
C ASP A 35 12.14 6.31 4.22
N MET A 36 11.60 5.11 4.04
CA MET A 36 10.17 4.90 3.78
C MET A 36 9.32 5.06 5.03
N THR A 37 9.82 4.65 6.21
CA THR A 37 9.07 4.75 7.48
C THR A 37 9.13 6.15 8.09
N GLU A 38 10.16 6.94 7.77
CA GLU A 38 10.31 8.33 8.21
C GLU A 38 10.04 9.38 7.13
N TYR A 39 9.36 8.98 6.05
CA TYR A 39 9.20 9.81 4.88
C TYR A 39 8.57 11.17 5.20
N HIS A 40 9.22 12.24 4.74
CA HIS A 40 8.88 13.62 5.14
C HIS A 40 7.42 14.01 4.84
N ALA A 41 6.78 13.40 3.85
CA ALA A 41 5.39 13.68 3.51
C ALA A 41 4.42 13.26 4.63
N PHE A 42 4.75 12.25 5.43
CA PHE A 42 3.93 11.84 6.57
C PHE A 42 3.84 12.93 7.65
N LYS A 43 4.82 13.82 7.73
CA LYS A 43 4.81 14.98 8.65
C LYS A 43 4.00 16.18 8.10
N ARG A 44 3.48 16.08 6.87
CA ARG A 44 2.67 17.13 6.22
C ARG A 44 1.17 16.81 6.18
N VAL A 45 0.78 15.62 6.61
CA VAL A 45 -0.61 15.22 6.83
C VAL A 45 -0.93 15.24 8.33
N ALA A 46 -2.21 15.25 8.69
CA ALA A 46 -2.60 15.20 10.10
C ALA A 46 -2.13 13.88 10.73
N SER A 47 -1.67 13.91 11.99
CA SER A 47 -1.13 12.73 12.67
C SER A 47 -2.15 11.59 12.89
N GLN A 48 -3.45 11.89 12.75
CA GLN A 48 -4.54 10.91 12.82
C GLN A 48 -4.98 10.44 11.42
N THR A 49 -4.30 10.85 10.35
CA THR A 49 -4.55 10.36 9.00
C THR A 49 -3.56 9.23 8.69
N PRO A 50 -4.01 7.99 8.51
CA PRO A 50 -3.12 6.90 8.13
C PRO A 50 -2.55 7.16 6.74
N ALA A 51 -1.27 6.83 6.55
CA ALA A 51 -0.54 7.07 5.32
C ALA A 51 0.34 5.87 4.97
N ALA A 52 0.52 5.62 3.67
CA ALA A 52 1.35 4.54 3.17
C ALA A 52 2.12 4.98 1.92
N ILE A 53 3.30 4.41 1.71
CA ILE A 53 4.01 4.44 0.43
C ILE A 53 3.73 3.11 -0.26
N ILE A 54 3.34 3.16 -1.53
CA ILE A 54 3.04 1.97 -2.34
C ILE A 54 4.10 1.86 -3.43
N GLU A 55 4.98 0.86 -3.30
CA GLU A 55 5.88 0.45 -4.37
C GLU A 55 5.22 -0.68 -5.15
N VAL A 56 4.96 -0.44 -6.44
CA VAL A 56 4.12 -1.31 -7.28
C VAL A 56 4.89 -2.45 -7.96
N GLY A 57 6.18 -2.61 -7.63
CA GLY A 57 7.09 -3.60 -8.22
C GLY A 57 8.24 -2.97 -9.01
N PHE A 58 9.10 -3.80 -9.60
CA PHE A 58 10.30 -3.38 -10.31
C PHE A 58 10.06 -3.35 -11.82
N LEU A 59 10.32 -2.22 -12.48
CA LEU A 59 10.18 -2.15 -13.95
C LEU A 59 11.08 -3.14 -14.71
N GLY A 60 12.17 -3.62 -14.10
CA GLY A 60 13.03 -4.66 -14.68
C GLY A 60 12.40 -6.06 -14.71
N GLY A 61 11.50 -6.38 -13.78
CA GLY A 61 10.86 -7.71 -13.66
C GLY A 61 9.35 -7.69 -13.92
N ASP A 62 8.67 -6.65 -13.44
CA ASP A 62 7.20 -6.60 -13.33
C ASP A 62 6.55 -5.66 -14.36
N ALA A 63 7.34 -5.07 -15.28
CA ALA A 63 6.80 -4.16 -16.29
C ALA A 63 5.70 -4.80 -17.17
N GLY A 64 5.69 -6.12 -17.32
CA GLY A 64 4.62 -6.84 -18.02
C GLY A 64 3.23 -6.66 -17.36
N ILE A 65 3.19 -6.49 -16.05
CA ILE A 65 1.98 -6.17 -15.29
C ILE A 65 1.83 -4.65 -15.20
N ILE A 66 2.84 -3.96 -14.66
CA ILE A 66 2.75 -2.53 -14.31
C ILE A 66 2.49 -1.64 -15.54
N VAL A 67 3.18 -1.91 -16.66
CA VAL A 67 3.13 -1.04 -17.85
C VAL A 67 2.08 -1.50 -18.85
N ARG A 68 1.94 -2.82 -19.03
CA ARG A 68 1.06 -3.37 -20.08
C ARG A 68 -0.34 -3.72 -19.61
N GLN A 69 -0.53 -3.88 -18.30
CA GLN A 69 -1.82 -4.20 -17.67
C GLN A 69 -2.06 -3.28 -16.45
N PRO A 70 -2.01 -1.95 -16.62
CA PRO A 70 -2.06 -0.99 -15.52
C PRO A 70 -3.40 -1.02 -14.75
N ASP A 71 -4.43 -1.63 -15.32
CA ASP A 71 -5.71 -1.86 -14.67
C ASP A 71 -5.59 -2.82 -13.48
N LEU A 72 -4.70 -3.81 -13.53
CA LEU A 72 -4.49 -4.76 -12.44
C LEU A 72 -3.94 -4.11 -11.16
N PRO A 73 -2.81 -3.36 -11.18
CA PRO A 73 -2.31 -2.67 -10.00
C PRO A 73 -3.27 -1.56 -9.54
N ALA A 74 -3.90 -0.82 -10.47
CA ALA A 74 -4.87 0.21 -10.11
C ALA A 74 -6.09 -0.39 -9.36
N ARG A 75 -6.62 -1.51 -9.84
CA ARG A 75 -7.72 -2.24 -9.18
C ARG A 75 -7.31 -2.77 -7.82
N GLY A 76 -6.11 -3.34 -7.69
CA GLY A 76 -5.59 -3.82 -6.40
C GLY A 76 -5.51 -2.70 -5.36
N ILE A 77 -4.96 -1.54 -5.75
CA ILE A 77 -4.88 -0.35 -4.87
C ILE A 77 -6.28 0.15 -4.50
N ALA A 78 -7.18 0.29 -5.49
CA ALA A 78 -8.54 0.76 -5.24
C ALA A 78 -9.29 -0.16 -4.28
N ASN A 79 -9.24 -1.48 -4.51
CA ASN A 79 -9.88 -2.46 -3.64
C ASN A 79 -9.29 -2.46 -2.23
N GLY A 80 -7.98 -2.27 -2.08
CA GLY A 80 -7.33 -2.14 -0.77
C GLY A 80 -7.81 -0.90 0.02
N ILE A 81 -8.01 0.23 -0.65
CA ILE A 81 -8.60 1.43 -0.02
C ILE A 81 -10.05 1.17 0.38
N VAL A 82 -10.85 0.55 -0.48
CA VAL A 82 -12.24 0.19 -0.18
C VAL A 82 -12.32 -0.76 1.02
N CYS A 83 -11.52 -1.84 1.03
CA CYS A 83 -11.36 -2.77 2.15
C CYS A 83 -11.14 -2.02 3.48
N PHE A 84 -10.16 -1.10 3.50
CA PHE A 84 -9.83 -0.35 4.70
C PHE A 84 -10.99 0.53 5.21
N LEU A 85 -11.73 1.16 4.29
CA LEU A 85 -12.86 2.03 4.61
C LEU A 85 -14.10 1.25 5.06
N GLU A 86 -14.39 0.11 4.44
CA GLU A 86 -15.56 -0.70 4.75
C GLU A 86 -15.45 -1.35 6.13
N GLU A 87 -14.25 -1.79 6.54
CA GLU A 87 -14.06 -2.31 7.90
C GLU A 87 -14.17 -1.23 9.00
N GLN A 88 -14.25 0.06 8.68
CA GLN A 88 -14.57 1.11 9.68
C GLN A 88 -16.08 1.26 9.92
N THR A 89 -16.91 0.61 9.10
CA THR A 89 -18.39 0.75 9.15
C THR A 89 -19.07 -0.39 9.93
N GLN A 90 -18.30 -1.27 10.56
CA GLN A 90 -18.81 -2.33 11.45
C GLN A 90 -18.75 -1.96 12.92
#